data_AF-A0AAP2VMZ5-F1
#
_entry.id   AF-A0AAP2VMZ5-F1
#
_cell.length_a   1.000
_cell.length_b   1.000
_cell.length_c   1.000
_cell.angle_alpha   90.00
_cell.angle_beta   90.00
_cell.angle_gamma   90.00
#
_symmetry.space_group_name_H-M   'P 1'
#
loop_
_entity.id
_entity.type
_entity.pdbx_description
1 polymer ?
#
loop_
_entity_poly.entity_id
_entity_poly.type
_entity_poly.pdbx_seq_one_letter_code
_entity_poly.pdbx_strand_id
1 'polypeptide(L)'
;MARFFLLMPKMIFNLINPIIFLGIVYFIYKISNQNRIKYNSVRFFLIVISIFLFVPKFGETLLWETGSFNYLWTFLIMISFLYVYHKKTIYNETTKIPILAMFVFGIFAGWCNENTS
;
A
#
# COMPACT_ATOMS: atom_id res chain seq x y z
N MET A 1 -16.16 0.67 9.69
CA MET A 1 -15.31 1.60 8.91
C MET A 1 -16.01 2.92 8.56
N ALA A 2 -17.26 2.93 8.08
CA ALA A 2 -17.97 4.15 7.66
C ALA A 2 -18.27 5.22 8.74
N ARG A 3 -18.13 4.93 10.05
CA ARG A 3 -18.41 5.90 11.14
C ARG A 3 -17.20 6.70 11.64
N PHE A 4 -15.98 6.16 11.50
CA PHE A 4 -14.75 6.98 11.63
C PHE A 4 -14.64 8.02 10.50
N PHE A 5 -15.43 7.81 9.44
CA PHE A 5 -15.37 8.46 8.14
C PHE A 5 -15.92 9.89 8.10
N LEU A 6 -16.88 10.24 8.96
CA LEU A 6 -17.47 11.58 9.03
C LEU A 6 -16.73 12.52 9.99
N LEU A 7 -15.75 12.01 10.72
CA LEU A 7 -15.04 12.75 11.77
C LEU A 7 -13.69 13.30 11.31
N MET A 8 -13.17 12.87 10.16
CA MET A 8 -11.89 13.35 9.67
C MET A 8 -12.07 14.62 8.83
N PRO A 9 -11.48 15.76 9.24
CA PRO A 9 -11.60 17.00 8.48
C PRO A 9 -10.89 16.84 7.13
N LYS A 10 -11.55 17.31 6.05
CA LYS A 10 -11.08 17.20 4.65
C LYS A 10 -9.63 17.63 4.44
N MET A 11 -9.18 18.61 5.22
CA MET A 11 -7.80 19.11 5.16
C MET A 11 -6.77 18.07 5.59
N ILE A 12 -7.08 17.26 6.60
CA ILE A 12 -6.21 16.17 7.06
C ILE A 12 -6.20 15.04 6.03
N PHE A 13 -7.37 14.73 5.44
CA PHE A 13 -7.46 13.73 4.38
C PHE A 13 -6.59 14.10 3.17
N ASN A 14 -6.69 15.33 2.69
CA ASN A 14 -5.92 15.80 1.52
C ASN A 14 -4.40 15.78 1.74
N LEU A 15 -3.93 15.80 3.00
CA LEU A 15 -2.50 15.66 3.31
C LEU A 15 -2.08 14.19 3.48
N ILE A 16 -2.87 13.38 4.19
CA ILE A 16 -2.50 11.99 4.50
C ILE A 16 -2.63 11.10 3.27
N ASN A 17 -3.65 11.30 2.44
CA ASN A 17 -3.92 10.46 1.29
C ASN A 17 -2.75 10.40 0.29
N PRO A 18 -2.13 11.52 -0.14
CA PRO A 18 -0.94 11.48 -0.98
C PRO A 18 0.28 10.88 -0.27
N ILE A 19 0.42 11.02 1.06
CA ILE A 19 1.49 10.37 1.82
C ILE A 19 1.36 8.84 1.73
N ILE A 20 0.14 8.32 1.83
CA ILE A 20 -0.12 6.87 1.71
C ILE A 20 0.14 6.39 0.29
N PHE A 21 -0.25 7.16 -0.73
CA PHE A 21 0.08 6.88 -2.12
C PHE A 21 1.59 6.78 -2.34
N LEU A 22 2.36 7.74 -1.82
CA LEU A 22 3.82 7.69 -1.87
C LEU A 22 4.39 6.48 -1.13
N GLY A 23 3.80 6.10 0.01
CA GLY A 23 4.14 4.88 0.74
C GLY A 23 3.98 3.62 -0.10
N ILE A 24 2.86 3.50 -0.83
CA ILE A 24 2.61 2.38 -1.77
C ILE A 24 3.68 2.34 -2.86
N VAL A 25 3.92 3.48 -3.54
CA VAL A 25 4.93 3.55 -4.61
C VAL A 25 6.32 3.18 -4.06
N TYR A 26 6.65 3.63 -2.85
CA TYR A 26 7.90 3.28 -2.17
C TYR A 26 8.03 1.77 -1.89
N PHE A 27 6.97 1.11 -1.40
CA PHE A 27 6.99 -0.33 -1.17
C PHE A 27 7.12 -1.11 -2.48
N ILE A 28 6.38 -0.74 -3.54
CA ILE A 28 6.52 -1.35 -4.87
C ILE A 28 7.96 -1.17 -5.38
N TYR A 29 8.52 0.03 -5.23
CA TYR A 29 9.89 0.32 -5.62
C TYR A 29 10.89 -0.56 -4.89
N LYS A 30 10.71 -0.76 -3.57
CA LYS A 30 11.58 -1.63 -2.77
C LYS A 30 11.45 -3.11 -3.12
N ILE A 31 10.25 -3.60 -3.39
CA ILE A 31 10.02 -4.98 -3.85
C ILE A 31 10.67 -5.18 -5.21
N SER A 32 10.49 -4.22 -6.14
CA SER A 32 11.07 -4.26 -7.49
C SER A 32 12.59 -4.12 -7.49
N ASN A 33 13.17 -3.34 -6.57
CA ASN A 33 14.60 -3.11 -6.50
C ASN A 33 15.33 -4.18 -5.68
N GLN A 34 15.33 -5.39 -6.23
CA GLN A 34 15.63 -6.63 -5.51
C GLN A 34 17.10 -6.87 -5.15
N ASN A 35 18.07 -6.04 -5.58
CA ASN A 35 19.47 -6.02 -5.09
C ASN A 35 20.39 -5.06 -5.87
N ARG A 36 19.87 -4.02 -6.52
CA ARG A 36 20.69 -3.12 -7.37
C ARG A 36 20.72 -1.72 -6.75
N ILE A 37 21.90 -1.33 -6.28
CA ILE A 37 22.18 -0.17 -5.39
C ILE A 37 21.94 1.19 -6.07
N LYS A 38 21.69 1.25 -7.38
CA LYS A 38 21.44 2.53 -8.05
C LYS A 38 19.97 2.90 -7.98
N TYR A 39 19.67 3.92 -7.18
CA TYR A 39 18.40 4.62 -7.22
C TYR A 39 18.12 5.05 -8.66
N ASN A 40 17.16 4.39 -9.30
CA ASN A 40 16.74 4.75 -10.64
C ASN A 40 15.41 5.51 -10.59
N SER A 41 15.46 6.83 -10.78
CA SER A 41 14.29 7.70 -10.84
C SER A 41 13.32 7.28 -11.95
N VAL A 42 13.82 6.65 -13.03
CA VAL A 42 12.99 6.13 -14.12
C VAL A 42 12.04 5.04 -13.63
N ARG A 43 12.49 4.16 -12.73
CA ARG A 43 11.65 3.09 -12.18
C ARG A 43 10.53 3.65 -11.32
N PHE A 44 10.83 4.68 -10.53
CA PHE A 44 9.81 5.36 -9.73
C PHE A 44 8.74 5.98 -10.63
N PHE A 45 9.15 6.69 -11.69
CA PHE A 45 8.22 7.22 -12.70
C PHE A 45 7.39 6.14 -13.39
N LEU A 46 8.01 5.01 -13.77
CA LEU A 46 7.31 3.90 -14.40
C LEU A 46 6.25 3.30 -13.47
N ILE A 47 6.53 3.16 -12.18
CA ILE A 47 5.55 2.67 -11.19
C ILE A 47 4.37 3.64 -11.09
N VAL A 48 4.64 4.95 -10.99
CA VAL A 48 3.57 5.97 -10.93
C VAL A 48 2.71 5.96 -12.19
N ILE A 49 3.32 5.90 -13.37
CA ILE A 49 2.62 5.82 -14.66
C ILE A 49 1.81 4.52 -14.75
N SER A 50 2.36 3.40 -14.30
CA SER A 50 1.66 2.12 -14.30
C SER A 50 0.42 2.19 -13.40
N ILE A 51 0.55 2.75 -12.20
CA ILE A 51 -0.60 2.94 -11.30
C ILE A 51 -1.64 3.85 -11.95
N PHE A 52 -1.20 4.93 -12.60
CA PHE A 52 -2.11 5.85 -13.28
C PHE A 52 -2.87 5.20 -14.44
N LEU A 53 -2.21 4.33 -15.22
CA LEU A 53 -2.80 3.67 -16.38
C LEU A 53 -3.66 2.45 -16.04
N PHE A 54 -3.25 1.67 -15.03
CA PHE A 54 -3.90 0.38 -14.72
C PHE A 54 -4.94 0.46 -13.61
N VAL A 55 -4.97 1.51 -12.78
CA VAL A 55 -6.00 1.64 -11.75
C VAL A 55 -7.32 2.11 -12.38
N PRO A 56 -8.38 1.27 -12.37
CA PRO A 56 -9.69 1.68 -12.85
C PRO A 56 -10.27 2.77 -11.95
N LYS A 57 -10.95 3.76 -12.55
CA LYS A 57 -11.60 4.89 -11.84
C LYS A 57 -10.65 5.59 -10.85
N PHE A 58 -9.49 6.07 -11.33
CA PHE A 58 -8.47 6.78 -10.53
C PHE A 58 -9.07 7.82 -9.56
N GLY A 59 -10.05 8.61 -10.02
CA GLY A 59 -10.72 9.60 -9.18
C GLY A 59 -11.44 8.99 -7.98
N GLU A 60 -12.21 7.92 -8.18
CA GLU A 60 -12.97 7.26 -7.12
C GLU A 60 -12.08 6.44 -6.19
N THR A 61 -11.03 5.82 -6.71
CA THR A 61 -10.19 4.89 -5.94
C THR A 61 -9.06 5.58 -5.18
N LEU A 62 -8.60 6.75 -5.65
CA LEU A 62 -7.41 7.42 -5.10
C LEU A 62 -7.65 8.87 -4.67
N LEU A 63 -8.63 9.58 -5.23
CA LEU A 63 -8.90 10.99 -4.87
C LEU A 63 -10.14 11.13 -3.98
N TRP A 64 -11.14 10.28 -4.20
CA TRP A 64 -12.38 10.30 -3.45
C TRP A 64 -12.15 9.71 -2.07
N GLU A 65 -12.66 10.40 -1.06
CA GLU A 65 -12.49 10.03 0.36
C GLU A 65 -12.86 8.56 0.60
N THR A 66 -14.13 8.19 0.43
CA THR A 66 -14.64 6.84 0.71
C THR A 66 -13.93 5.73 -0.06
N GLY A 67 -13.59 5.95 -1.34
CA GLY A 67 -12.88 4.94 -2.11
C GLY A 67 -11.41 4.82 -1.75
N SER A 68 -10.72 5.93 -1.44
CA SER A 68 -9.29 5.90 -1.06
C SER A 68 -9.05 5.07 0.20
N PHE A 69 -9.87 5.19 1.22
CA PHE A 69 -9.71 4.33 2.40
C PHE A 69 -9.97 2.85 2.10
N ASN A 70 -10.86 2.56 1.17
CA ASN A 70 -11.25 1.19 0.86
C ASN A 70 -10.31 0.49 -0.10
N TYR A 71 -9.60 1.26 -0.95
CA TYR A 71 -8.71 0.72 -1.96
C TYR A 71 -7.25 1.13 -1.71
N LEU A 72 -6.96 2.42 -1.50
CA LEU A 72 -5.58 2.89 -1.27
C LEU A 72 -5.04 2.42 0.08
N TRP A 73 -5.76 2.67 1.17
CA TRP A 73 -5.25 2.38 2.53
C TRP A 73 -5.18 0.87 2.80
N THR A 74 -6.17 0.12 2.35
CA THR A 74 -6.17 -1.35 2.37
C THR A 74 -5.02 -1.91 1.54
N PHE A 75 -4.76 -1.36 0.36
CA PHE A 75 -3.62 -1.76 -0.47
C PHE A 75 -2.28 -1.48 0.18
N LEU A 76 -2.13 -0.36 0.91
CA LEU A 76 -0.94 -0.09 1.72
C LEU A 76 -0.69 -1.21 2.75
N ILE A 77 -1.74 -1.65 3.45
CA ILE A 77 -1.65 -2.73 4.43
C ILE A 77 -1.22 -4.03 3.74
N MET A 78 -1.89 -4.39 2.64
CA MET A 78 -1.57 -5.60 1.87
C MET A 78 -0.13 -5.60 1.36
N ILE A 79 0.34 -4.49 0.78
CA ILE A 79 1.68 -4.43 0.20
C ILE A 79 2.77 -4.34 1.26
N SER A 80 2.49 -3.74 2.42
CA SER A 80 3.40 -3.75 3.56
C SER A 80 3.62 -5.18 4.09
N PHE A 81 2.54 -5.98 4.18
CA PHE A 81 2.62 -7.39 4.53
C PHE A 81 3.42 -8.18 3.48
N LEU A 82 3.13 -7.96 2.19
CA LEU A 82 3.85 -8.58 1.09
C LEU A 82 5.35 -8.24 1.11
N TYR A 83 5.70 -6.98 1.41
CA TYR A 83 7.09 -6.55 1.52
C TYR A 83 7.85 -7.31 2.61
N VAL A 84 7.24 -7.47 3.80
CA VAL A 84 7.85 -8.23 4.89
C VAL A 84 8.01 -9.71 4.50
N TYR A 85 7.01 -10.31 3.87
CA TYR A 85 7.08 -11.69 3.41
C TYR A 85 8.14 -11.89 2.33
N HIS A 86 8.17 -11.01 1.33
CA HIS A 86 9.18 -10.99 0.26
C HIS A 86 10.58 -10.86 0.84
N LYS A 87 10.76 -10.00 1.85
CA LYS A 87 12.03 -9.82 2.54
C LYS A 87 12.52 -11.11 3.22
N LYS A 88 11.62 -11.81 3.93
CA LYS A 88 11.92 -13.08 4.58
C LYS A 88 12.27 -14.18 3.58
N THR A 89 11.46 -14.35 2.54
CA THR A 89 11.57 -15.47 1.60
C THR A 89 12.74 -15.31 0.63
N ILE A 90 13.02 -14.09 0.17
CA ILE A 90 14.03 -13.87 -0.89
C ILE A 90 15.40 -13.53 -0.32
N TYR A 91 15.46 -12.76 0.77
CA TYR A 91 16.75 -12.36 1.35
C TYR A 91 17.19 -13.27 2.50
N ASN A 92 16.37 -14.27 2.89
CA ASN A 92 16.57 -15.06 4.10
C ASN A 92 16.85 -14.20 5.34
N GLU A 93 16.42 -12.93 5.32
CA GLU A 93 16.63 -12.03 6.43
C GLU A 93 15.72 -12.47 7.58
N THR A 94 16.31 -12.67 8.75
CA THR A 94 15.57 -12.98 9.97
C THR A 94 14.70 -11.78 10.33
N THR A 95 13.44 -11.80 9.91
CA THR A 95 12.47 -10.81 10.33
C THR A 95 12.27 -10.94 11.84
N LYS A 96 12.55 -9.88 12.60
CA LYS A 96 12.31 -9.83 14.06
C LYS A 96 10.82 -9.85 14.43
N ILE A 97 9.94 -9.86 13.43
CA ILE A 97 8.49 -9.87 13.61
C ILE A 97 8.09 -11.30 13.98
N PRO A 98 7.42 -11.51 15.13
CA PRO A 98 6.99 -12.83 15.54
C PRO A 98 5.98 -13.39 14.54
N ILE A 99 6.03 -14.70 14.30
CA ILE A 99 5.12 -15.41 13.38
C ILE A 99 3.65 -15.13 13.70
N LEU A 100 3.34 -15.00 14.99
CA LEU A 100 1.99 -14.68 15.46
C LEU A 100 1.53 -13.28 15.01
N ALA A 101 2.44 -12.30 15.00
CA ALA A 101 2.13 -10.98 14.47
C ALA A 101 1.95 -11.02 12.94
N MET A 102 2.77 -11.77 12.21
CA MET A 102 2.55 -11.99 10.76
C MET A 102 1.19 -12.61 10.48
N PHE A 103 0.76 -13.58 11.27
CA PHE A 103 -0.55 -14.22 11.13
C PHE A 103 -1.70 -13.21 11.35
N VAL A 104 -1.62 -12.42 12.42
CA VAL A 104 -2.60 -11.37 12.71
C VAL A 104 -2.61 -10.28 11.62
N PHE A 105 -1.44 -9.85 11.13
CA PHE A 105 -1.33 -8.93 10.00
C PHE A 105 -1.94 -9.50 8.72
N GLY A 106 -1.75 -10.80 8.46
CA GLY A 106 -2.37 -11.49 7.34
C GLY A 106 -3.89 -11.53 7.44
N ILE A 107 -4.45 -11.72 8.63
CA ILE A 107 -5.90 -11.64 8.86
C ILE A 107 -6.42 -10.24 8.58
N PHE A 108 -5.75 -9.19 9.09
CA PHE A 108 -6.14 -7.81 8.80
C PHE A 108 -6.05 -7.48 7.31
N ALA A 109 -4.98 -7.90 6.63
CA ALA A 109 -4.84 -7.73 5.20
C ALA A 109 -5.93 -8.48 4.41
N GLY A 110 -6.30 -9.69 4.84
CA GLY A 110 -7.38 -10.47 4.23
C GLY A 110 -8.77 -9.88 4.48
N TRP A 111 -9.01 -9.33 5.67
CA TRP A 111 -10.29 -8.69 6.02
C TRP A 111 -10.50 -7.38 5.24
N CYS A 112 -9.42 -6.70 4.88
CA CYS A 112 -9.45 -5.56 3.98
C CYS A 112 -9.85 -5.91 2.52
N ASN A 113 -10.02 -7.19 2.17
CA ASN A 113 -10.37 -7.64 0.81
C ASN A 113 -11.88 -7.85 0.59
N GLU A 114 -12.75 -7.52 1.55
CA GLU A 114 -14.21 -7.65 1.40
C GLU A 114 -14.81 -6.77 0.28
N ASN A 115 -14.03 -5.91 -0.38
CA ASN A 115 -14.50 -4.94 -1.37
C ASN A 115 -14.07 -5.20 -2.83
N THR A 116 -13.55 -6.40 -3.11
CA THR A 116 -13.33 -6.91 -4.48
C THR A 116 -14.43 -7.91 -4.83
N SER A 117 -15.62 -7.39 -5.16
CA SER A 117 -16.67 -8.11 -5.88
C SER A 117 -16.56 -7.84 -7.38
#